data_AF-A0ABD0ZTY4-F1
#
_entry.id   AF-A0ABD0ZTY4-F1
#
_cell.length_a   1.000
_cell.length_b   1.000
_cell.length_c   1.000
_cell.angle_alpha   90.00
_cell.angle_beta   90.00
_cell.angle_gamma   90.00
#
_symmetry.space_group_name_H-M   'P 1'
#
loop_
_entity.id
_entity.type
_entity.pdbx_description
1 polymer ?
#
loop_
_entity_poly.entity_id
_entity_poly.type
_entity_poly.pdbx_seq_one_letter_code
_entity_poly.pdbx_strand_id
1 'polypeptide(L)'
;MKKVLEVYKGFKDLSTLVDVGGGIGTIIGLVTSKYPHIKGINFDLASVFVHAPHYPGMEHISGDIFTEIPKGDAIFMKWILHDWSDDDCVRMDS
;
A
#
# COMPACT_ATOMS: atom_id res chain seq x y z
N MET A 1 -12.81 -3.61 -0.55
CA MET A 1 -11.95 -3.41 -1.74
C MET A 1 -12.64 -3.68 -3.07
N LYS A 2 -13.35 -4.81 -3.26
CA LYS A 2 -14.06 -5.12 -4.53
C LYS A 2 -14.89 -3.94 -5.07
N LYS A 3 -15.75 -3.37 -4.21
CA LYS A 3 -16.57 -2.21 -4.59
C LYS A 3 -15.76 -0.97 -4.94
N VAL A 4 -14.69 -0.69 -4.18
CA VAL A 4 -13.77 0.42 -4.46
C VAL A 4 -13.18 0.25 -5.86
N LEU A 5 -12.64 -0.93 -6.19
CA LEU A 5 -12.09 -1.20 -7.51
C LEU A 5 -13.12 -1.07 -8.63
N GLU A 6 -14.40 -1.39 -8.40
CA GLU A 6 -15.47 -1.20 -9.39
C GLU A 6 -15.66 0.27 -9.75
N VAL A 7 -15.80 1.14 -8.74
CA VAL A 7 -16.27 2.52 -8.93
C VAL A 7 -15.15 3.55 -8.96
N TYR A 8 -14.08 3.34 -8.21
CA TYR A 8 -12.94 4.25 -8.13
C TYR A 8 -11.98 4.03 -9.29
N LYS A 9 -11.67 5.09 -10.02
CA LYS A 9 -10.79 5.05 -11.20
C LYS A 9 -9.43 5.71 -10.99
N GLY A 10 -9.16 6.28 -9.82
CA GLY A 10 -7.91 7.01 -9.57
C GLY A 10 -6.63 6.17 -9.61
N PHE A 11 -6.73 4.83 -9.68
CA PHE A 11 -5.56 3.96 -9.90
C PHE A 11 -5.18 3.81 -11.38
N LYS A 12 -6.07 4.15 -12.32
CA LYS A 12 -5.97 3.72 -13.72
C LYS A 12 -4.65 4.13 -14.40
N ASP A 13 -4.17 5.34 -14.13
CA ASP A 13 -3.05 5.95 -14.84
C ASP A 13 -1.75 5.95 -14.01
N LEU A 14 -1.74 5.24 -12.88
CA LEU A 14 -0.53 5.07 -12.08
C LEU A 14 0.43 4.06 -12.73
N SER A 15 1.73 4.28 -12.55
CA SER A 15 2.77 3.30 -12.85
C SER A 15 3.22 2.56 -11.58
N THR A 16 3.34 3.25 -10.44
CA THR A 16 3.71 2.67 -9.15
C THR A 16 2.75 3.10 -8.05
N LEU A 17 2.20 2.14 -7.30
CA LEU A 17 1.32 2.40 -6.15
C LEU A 17 1.93 1.78 -4.88
N VAL A 18 2.01 2.58 -3.82
CA VAL A 18 2.50 2.15 -2.50
C VAL A 18 1.32 1.96 -1.57
N ASP A 19 1.14 0.75 -1.03
CA ASP A 19 0.13 0.41 -0.01
C ASP A 19 0.83 0.41 1.36
N VAL A 20 0.61 1.49 2.13
CA VAL A 20 1.25 1.71 3.44
C VAL A 20 0.42 1.06 4.53
N GLY A 21 1.07 0.25 5.37
CA GLY A 21 0.39 -0.63 6.32
C GLY A 21 -0.49 -1.66 5.60
N GLY A 22 -0.04 -2.11 4.42
CA GLY A 22 -0.80 -3.01 3.55
C GLY A 22 -0.93 -4.44 4.09
N GLY A 23 -0.33 -4.73 5.25
CA GLY A 23 -0.38 -6.02 5.90
C GLY A 23 0.30 -7.08 5.06
N ILE A 24 -0.38 -8.21 4.87
CA ILE A 24 0.11 -9.31 4.00
C ILE A 24 -0.05 -9.03 2.49
N GLY A 25 -0.43 -7.81 2.09
CA GLY A 25 -0.46 -7.38 0.68
C GLY A 25 -1.68 -7.81 -0.11
N THR A 26 -2.77 -8.26 0.54
CA THR A 26 -3.99 -8.68 -0.16
C THR A 26 -4.63 -7.54 -0.97
N ILE A 27 -4.57 -6.29 -0.48
CA ILE A 27 -5.20 -5.16 -1.15
C ILE A 27 -4.42 -4.76 -2.40
N ILE A 28 -3.12 -4.51 -2.28
CA ILE A 28 -2.28 -4.22 -3.44
C ILE A 28 -2.32 -5.36 -4.48
N GLY A 29 -2.38 -6.63 -4.05
CA GLY A 29 -2.54 -7.77 -4.95
C GLY A 29 -3.85 -7.74 -5.76
N LEU A 30 -4.95 -7.26 -5.17
CA LEU A 30 -6.21 -7.03 -5.92
C LEU A 30 -6.09 -5.86 -6.90
N VAL A 31 -5.32 -4.82 -6.55
CA VAL A 31 -5.08 -3.68 -7.43
C VAL A 31 -4.25 -4.11 -8.64
N THR A 32 -3.10 -4.76 -8.43
CA THR A 32 -2.21 -5.22 -9.52
C THR A 32 -2.87 -6.30 -10.38
N SER A 33 -3.72 -7.15 -9.80
CA SER A 33 -4.53 -8.09 -10.59
C SER A 33 -5.52 -7.39 -11.53
N LYS A 34 -6.08 -6.24 -11.13
CA LYS A 34 -7.01 -5.47 -11.96
C LYS A 34 -6.30 -4.54 -12.95
N TYR A 35 -5.15 -4.01 -12.56
CA TYR A 35 -4.34 -3.08 -13.33
C TYR A 35 -2.92 -3.65 -13.46
N PRO A 36 -2.70 -4.62 -14.37
CA PRO A 36 -1.43 -5.36 -14.45
C PRO A 36 -0.21 -4.50 -14.84
N HIS A 37 -0.43 -3.29 -15.34
CA HIS A 37 0.64 -2.33 -15.63
C HIS A 37 1.16 -1.59 -14.40
N ILE A 38 0.43 -1.62 -13.28
CA ILE A 38 0.86 -1.00 -12.03
C ILE A 38 1.87 -1.91 -11.34
N LYS A 39 3.02 -1.36 -10.99
CA LYS A 39 3.94 -1.93 -10.00
C LYS A 39 3.41 -1.62 -8.59
N GLY A 40 3.02 -2.65 -7.85
CA GLY A 40 2.61 -2.52 -6.45
C GLY A 40 3.81 -2.60 -5.50
N ILE A 41 3.83 -1.73 -4.50
CA ILE A 41 4.71 -1.86 -3.33
C ILE A 41 3.81 -2.08 -2.12
N ASN A 42 3.93 -3.24 -1.46
CA ASN A 42 3.34 -3.47 -0.16
C ASN A 42 4.35 -3.07 0.92
N PHE A 43 4.02 -2.05 1.71
CA PHE A 43 4.91 -1.51 2.72
C PHE A 43 4.36 -1.74 4.12
N ASP A 44 5.13 -2.43 4.97
CA ASP A 44 4.76 -2.75 6.35
C ASP A 44 6.00 -3.12 7.18
N LEU A 45 5.83 -3.40 8.46
CA LEU A 45 6.90 -3.89 9.33
C LEU A 45 7.40 -5.27 8.87
N ALA A 46 8.71 -5.52 9.03
CA ALA A 46 9.32 -6.79 8.63
C ALA A 46 8.65 -8.03 9.27
N SER A 47 8.17 -7.89 10.50
CA SER A 47 7.47 -8.96 11.24
C SER A 47 6.15 -9.39 10.59
N VAL A 48 5.52 -8.53 9.79
CA VAL A 48 4.26 -8.84 9.09
C VAL A 48 4.48 -9.77 7.91
N PHE A 49 5.65 -9.73 7.27
CA PHE A 49 5.90 -10.46 6.03
C PHE A 49 6.33 -11.92 6.22
N VAL A 50 6.50 -12.40 7.44
CA VAL A 50 6.97 -13.77 7.74
C VAL A 50 6.15 -14.84 7.01
N HIS A 51 4.86 -14.60 6.79
CA HIS A 51 3.96 -15.49 6.04
C HIS A 51 3.17 -14.76 4.95
N ALA A 52 3.65 -13.61 4.49
CA ALA A 52 2.94 -12.87 3.45
C ALA A 52 3.03 -13.64 2.12
N PRO A 53 1.90 -13.86 1.42
CA PRO A 53 1.91 -14.48 0.10
C PRO A 53 2.59 -13.55 -0.92
N HIS A 54 3.08 -14.15 -1.99
CA HIS A 54 3.56 -13.40 -3.15
C HIS A 54 2.43 -13.25 -4.18
N TYR A 55 2.22 -12.03 -4.67
CA TYR A 55 1.29 -11.74 -5.76
C TYR A 55 2.03 -11.19 -6.99
N PRO A 56 1.63 -11.54 -8.21
CA PRO A 56 2.22 -10.95 -9.42
C PRO A 56 2.09 -9.42 -9.45
N GLY A 57 3.14 -8.75 -9.92
CA GLY A 57 3.15 -7.29 -10.12
C GLY A 57 3.34 -6.47 -8.85
N MET A 58 3.63 -7.10 -7.69
CA MET A 58 3.98 -6.38 -6.47
C MET A 58 5.25 -6.92 -5.80
N GLU A 59 5.84 -6.10 -4.94
CA GLU A 59 6.93 -6.46 -4.04
C GLU A 59 6.62 -6.07 -2.59
N HIS A 60 7.15 -6.83 -1.64
CA HIS A 60 7.11 -6.49 -0.22
C HIS A 60 8.36 -5.69 0.14
N ILE A 61 8.20 -4.50 0.70
CA ILE A 61 9.29 -3.67 1.21
C ILE A 61 9.03 -3.42 2.68
N SER A 62 9.96 -3.83 3.54
CA SER A 62 9.78 -3.60 4.98
C SER A 62 10.38 -2.28 5.41
N GLY A 63 9.73 -1.59 6.34
CA GLY A 63 10.24 -0.37 6.94
C GLY A 63 9.30 0.19 7.99
N ASP A 64 9.55 1.42 8.40
CA ASP A 64 8.75 2.14 9.39
C ASP A 64 8.14 3.39 8.74
N ILE A 65 6.82 3.52 8.83
CA ILE A 65 6.04 4.64 8.29
C ILE A 65 6.45 6.00 8.89
N PHE A 66 7.06 6.00 10.07
CA PHE A 66 7.54 7.21 10.74
C PHE A 66 9.00 7.56 10.42
N THR A 67 9.64 6.77 9.54
CA THR A 67 11.04 6.97 9.13
C THR A 67 11.14 7.31 7.64
N GLU A 68 10.64 6.43 6.76
CA GLU A 68 10.65 6.66 5.32
C GLU A 68 9.62 5.75 4.62
N ILE A 69 8.77 6.34 3.80
CA ILE A 69 7.83 5.60 2.93
C ILE A 69 8.46 5.47 1.53
N PRO A 70 8.42 4.29 0.88
CA PRO A 70 8.88 4.13 -0.49
C PRO A 70 8.22 5.12 -1.45
N LYS A 71 8.97 5.57 -2.46
CA LYS A 71 8.44 6.47 -3.48
C LYS A 71 7.55 5.72 -4.49
N GLY A 72 6.47 6.37 -4.90
CA GLY A 72 5.59 5.94 -5.98
C GLY A 72 4.75 7.10 -6.49
N ASP A 73 3.91 6.86 -7.50
CA ASP A 73 3.05 7.91 -8.06
C ASP A 73 1.90 8.27 -7.11
N ALA A 74 1.50 7.31 -6.27
CA ALA A 74 0.52 7.51 -5.22
C ALA A 74 0.78 6.61 -4.02
N ILE A 75 0.29 7.06 -2.86
CA ILE A 75 0.20 6.29 -1.63
C ILE A 75 -1.27 5.94 -1.37
N PHE A 76 -1.51 4.70 -0.98
CA PHE A 76 -2.80 4.22 -0.51
C PHE A 76 -2.66 3.80 0.96
N MET A 77 -3.57 4.30 1.79
CA MET A 77 -3.64 4.00 3.22
C MET A 77 -5.07 3.58 3.56
N LYS A 78 -5.29 2.29 3.82
CA LYS A 78 -6.59 1.80 4.27
C LYS A 78 -6.53 1.48 5.75
N TRP A 79 -7.34 2.21 6.54
CA TRP A 79 -7.45 1.98 7.99
C TRP A 79 -6.11 2.13 8.72
N ILE A 80 -5.32 3.12 8.31
CA ILE A 80 -4.06 3.46 8.98
C ILE A 80 -4.29 4.63 9.90
N LEU A 81 -4.68 5.78 9.35
CA LEU A 81 -4.80 7.03 10.11
C LEU A 81 -5.75 6.98 11.31
N HIS A 82 -6.71 6.04 11.36
CA HIS A 82 -7.63 5.93 12.50
C HIS A 82 -7.04 5.27 13.74
N ASP A 83 -5.85 4.67 13.63
CA ASP A 83 -5.16 4.00 14.74
C ASP A 83 -4.23 4.95 15.50
N TRP A 84 -4.03 6.16 14.96
CA TRP A 84 -2.99 7.08 15.39
C TRP A 84 -3.56 8.43 15.82
N SER A 85 -2.78 9.14 16.63
CA SER A 85 -3.10 10.53 16.98
C SER A 85 -2.96 11.45 15.77
N ASP A 86 -3.51 12.67 15.85
CA ASP A 86 -3.35 13.67 14.80
C ASP A 86 -1.86 14.01 14.57
N ASP A 87 -1.08 14.14 15.64
CA ASP A 87 0.36 14.45 15.57
C ASP A 87 1.13 13.31 14.88
N ASP A 88 0.80 12.06 15.19
CA ASP A 88 1.40 10.90 14.54
C ASP A 88 1.01 10.85 13.05
N CYS A 89 -0.25 11.15 12.70
CA CYS A 89 -0.70 11.19 11.31
C CYS A 89 0.05 12.23 10.49
N VAL A 90 0.29 13.42 11.04
CA VAL A 90 1.06 14.48 10.38
C VAL A 90 2.52 14.06 10.18
N ARG A 91 3.10 13.34 11.15
CA ARG A 91 4.48 12.85 11.06
C ARG A 91 4.69 11.76 10.00
N MET A 92 3.65 11.04 9.60
CA MET A 92 3.76 10.04 8.51
C MET A 92 3.94 10.69 7.12
N ASP A 93 3.62 11.97 6.97
CA ASP A 93 3.73 12.73 5.72
C ASP A 93 5.08 13.47 5.58
N SER A 94 5.93 13.42 6.62
CA SER A 94 7.21 14.13 6.70
C SER A 94 8.40 13.22 6.44
#